data_AF-A0A7V6E072-F1
#
_entry.id   AF-A0A7V6E072-F1
#
_cell.length_a   1.000
_cell.length_b   1.000
_cell.length_c   1.000
_cell.angle_alpha   90.00
_cell.angle_beta   90.00
_cell.angle_gamma   90.00
#
_symmetry.space_group_name_H-M   'P 1'
#
loop_
_entity.id
_entity.type
_entity.pdbx_description
1 polymer ?
#
loop_
_entity_poly.entity_id
_entity_poly.type
_entity_poly.pdbx_seq_one_letter_code
_entity_poly.pdbx_strand_id
1 'polypeptide(L)'
;MSRNITLATQRFLRYAESKEELVEQLALIERGSELRPIRDAMKNAPEKVDSLVEIFWASRDPTPGTEINELREEFYRRVATANLRFRAGRAGWRTDRGRIYILHGEPDDIDSRPFSAGYIAYEIWYYYSPRRTFYFEDRHGDGTFQLIRQE
;
A
#
# COMPACT_ATOMS: atom_id res chain seq x y z
N MET A 1 30.53 6.32 2.95
CA MET A 1 30.28 7.26 1.84
C MET A 1 28.83 7.73 1.95
N SER A 2 28.62 8.93 2.49
CA SER A 2 27.27 9.48 2.66
C SER A 2 26.80 10.04 1.32
N ARG A 3 25.73 9.47 0.75
CA ARG A 3 25.10 10.03 -0.44
C ARG A 3 24.43 11.35 -0.03
N ASN A 4 24.73 12.45 -0.73
CA ASN A 4 24.01 13.70 -0.55
C ASN A 4 22.56 13.49 -1.03
N ILE A 5 21.63 13.46 -0.07
CA ILE A 5 20.20 13.34 -0.34
C ILE A 5 19.63 14.76 -0.48
N THR A 6 19.07 15.09 -1.64
CA THR A 6 18.38 16.37 -1.88
C THR A 6 17.17 16.55 -0.96
N LEU A 7 16.82 17.80 -0.62
CA LEU A 7 15.61 18.14 0.17
C LEU A 7 14.31 17.54 -0.40
N ALA A 8 14.18 17.51 -1.73
CA ALA A 8 13.05 16.87 -2.40
C ALA A 8 13.02 15.34 -2.15
N THR A 9 14.19 14.70 -2.17
CA THR A 9 14.33 13.27 -1.81
C THR A 9 14.02 13.04 -0.33
N GLN A 10 14.43 13.92 0.59
CA GLN A 10 14.09 13.81 2.02
C GLN A 10 12.58 13.86 2.28
N ARG A 11 11.83 14.62 1.47
CA ARG A 11 10.37 14.77 1.63
C ARG A 11 9.62 13.45 1.39
N PHE A 12 10.07 12.62 0.45
CA PHE A 12 9.40 11.34 0.13
C PHE A 12 9.92 10.16 0.94
N LEU A 13 11.13 10.25 1.50
CA LEU A 13 11.66 9.23 2.41
C LEU A 13 10.80 9.02 3.66
N ARG A 14 9.90 9.98 3.98
CA ARG A 14 8.89 9.79 5.02
C ARG A 14 7.87 8.70 4.71
N TYR A 15 7.71 8.32 3.44
CA TYR A 15 6.67 7.42 2.95
C TYR A 15 7.18 6.12 2.33
N ALA A 16 8.39 6.15 1.75
CA ALA A 16 8.97 5.01 1.06
C ALA A 16 10.50 5.02 1.17
N GLU A 17 11.13 3.85 1.12
CA GLU A 17 12.59 3.70 1.21
C GLU A 17 13.29 4.15 -0.08
N SER A 18 12.57 4.18 -1.21
CA SER A 18 13.06 4.65 -2.51
C SER A 18 11.95 5.23 -3.39
N LYS A 19 12.34 5.93 -4.47
CA LYS A 19 11.38 6.45 -5.47
C LYS A 19 10.69 5.32 -6.22
N GLU A 20 11.39 4.22 -6.49
CA GLU A 20 10.82 3.01 -7.09
C GLU A 20 9.73 2.44 -6.18
N GLU A 21 10.02 2.31 -4.88
CA GLU A 21 9.05 1.84 -3.91
C GLU A 21 7.81 2.75 -3.85
N LEU A 22 8.03 4.06 -3.86
CA LEU A 22 6.93 5.04 -3.91
C LEU A 22 6.03 4.80 -5.12
N VAL A 23 6.60 4.63 -6.32
CA VAL A 23 5.82 4.40 -7.54
C VAL A 23 5.09 3.06 -7.51
N GLU A 24 5.68 2.01 -6.93
CA GLU A 24 5.01 0.73 -6.72
C GLU A 24 3.83 0.84 -5.74
N GLN A 25 3.97 1.63 -4.68
CA GLN A 25 2.88 1.90 -3.74
C GLN A 25 1.74 2.67 -4.43
N LEU A 26 2.05 3.71 -5.23
CA LEU A 26 1.02 4.42 -6.00
C LEU A 26 0.26 3.49 -6.97
N ALA A 27 0.94 2.47 -7.49
CA ALA A 27 0.33 1.46 -8.36
C ALA A 27 -0.73 0.59 -7.68
N LEU A 28 -0.85 0.64 -6.34
CA LEU A 28 -1.94 -0.02 -5.63
C LEU A 28 -3.27 0.66 -5.92
N ILE A 29 -3.30 1.99 -5.93
CA ILE A 29 -4.53 2.80 -6.05
C ILE A 29 -4.79 3.29 -7.47
N GLU A 30 -3.79 3.28 -8.35
CA GLU A 30 -3.98 3.58 -9.77
C GLU A 30 -3.07 2.74 -10.66
N ARG A 31 -3.64 1.92 -11.55
CA ARG A 31 -2.87 0.96 -12.36
C ARG A 31 -2.67 1.37 -13.82
N GLY A 32 -3.30 2.46 -14.25
CA GLY A 32 -3.44 2.83 -15.64
C GLY A 32 -2.61 4.04 -16.06
N SER A 33 -3.28 4.92 -16.79
CA SER A 33 -2.66 5.91 -17.65
C SER A 33 -1.94 7.04 -16.91
N GLU A 34 -2.36 7.31 -15.67
CA GLU A 34 -1.88 8.43 -14.84
C GLU A 34 -0.51 8.16 -14.21
N LEU A 35 -0.13 6.90 -14.02
CA LEU A 35 1.23 6.56 -13.57
C LEU A 35 2.26 6.56 -14.69
N ARG A 36 1.84 6.60 -15.97
CA ARG A 36 2.77 6.55 -17.11
C ARG A 36 3.78 7.70 -17.07
N PRO A 37 3.39 8.98 -16.90
CA PRO A 37 4.36 10.08 -16.82
C PRO A 37 5.37 9.90 -15.69
N ILE A 38 4.94 9.39 -14.53
CA ILE A 38 5.81 9.13 -13.39
C ILE A 38 6.81 8.00 -13.73
N ARG A 39 6.34 6.90 -14.31
CA ARG A 39 7.17 5.76 -14.73
C ARG A 39 8.16 6.14 -15.83
N ASP A 40 7.76 7.00 -16.76
CA ASP A 40 8.62 7.49 -17.83
C ASP A 40 9.68 8.46 -17.28
N ALA A 41 9.31 9.32 -16.33
CA ALA A 41 10.23 10.20 -15.62
C ALA A 41 11.25 9.41 -14.80
N MET A 42 10.85 8.31 -14.14
CA MET A 42 11.81 7.44 -13.42
C MET A 42 12.96 6.96 -14.30
N LYS A 43 12.72 6.75 -15.59
CA LYS A 43 13.74 6.28 -16.55
C LYS A 43 14.52 7.42 -17.20
N ASN A 44 13.82 8.49 -17.57
CA ASN A 44 14.36 9.50 -18.49
C ASN A 44 14.60 10.87 -17.85
N ALA A 45 13.93 11.17 -16.73
CA ALA A 45 13.99 12.47 -16.04
C ALA A 45 13.69 12.34 -14.53
N PRO A 46 14.55 11.66 -13.73
CA PRO A 46 14.29 11.36 -12.31
C PRO A 46 14.06 12.59 -11.42
N GLU A 47 14.52 13.76 -11.85
CA GLU A 47 14.30 15.05 -11.21
C GLU A 47 12.84 15.53 -11.30
N LYS A 48 12.06 15.01 -12.26
CA LYS A 48 10.63 15.35 -12.45
C LYS A 48 9.67 14.44 -11.67
N VAL A 49 10.16 13.32 -11.13
CA VAL A 49 9.31 12.34 -10.42
C VAL A 49 8.56 13.02 -9.27
N ASP A 50 9.25 13.85 -8.52
CA ASP A 50 8.74 14.49 -7.31
C ASP A 50 7.55 15.42 -7.63
N SER A 51 7.68 16.26 -8.66
CA SER A 51 6.60 17.15 -9.08
C SER A 51 5.41 16.38 -9.68
N LEU A 52 5.66 15.30 -10.41
CA LEU A 52 4.61 14.45 -10.96
C LEU A 52 3.84 13.70 -9.87
N VAL A 53 4.50 13.28 -8.79
CA VAL A 53 3.86 12.67 -7.61
C VAL A 53 3.01 13.70 -6.86
N GLU A 54 3.50 14.94 -6.71
CA GLU A 54 2.68 16.01 -6.12
C GLU A 54 1.45 16.33 -6.99
N ILE A 55 1.58 16.37 -8.32
CA ILE A 55 0.44 16.52 -9.23
C ILE A 55 -0.55 15.35 -9.09
N PHE A 56 -0.04 14.12 -8.99
CA PHE A 56 -0.85 12.92 -8.78
C PHE A 56 -1.72 13.05 -7.53
N TRP A 57 -1.13 13.45 -6.39
CA TRP A 57 -1.87 13.62 -5.15
C TRP A 57 -2.79 14.84 -5.17
N ALA A 58 -2.33 15.98 -5.70
CA ALA A 58 -3.15 17.20 -5.81
C ALA A 58 -4.43 16.97 -6.63
N SER A 59 -4.37 16.16 -7.69
CA SER A 59 -5.57 15.78 -8.47
C SER A 59 -6.62 14.97 -7.69
N ARG A 60 -6.21 14.41 -6.54
CA ARG A 60 -7.01 13.52 -5.69
C ARG A 60 -7.26 14.10 -4.30
N ASP A 61 -6.97 15.39 -4.13
CA ASP A 61 -7.19 16.08 -2.87
C ASP A 61 -8.70 16.26 -2.62
N PRO A 62 -9.28 15.63 -1.59
CA PRO A 62 -10.69 15.82 -1.27
C PRO A 62 -11.00 17.23 -0.78
N THR A 63 -10.00 17.94 -0.23
CA THR A 63 -10.14 19.26 0.37
C THR A 63 -8.99 20.19 -0.04
N PRO A 64 -8.93 20.61 -1.32
CA PRO A 64 -7.79 21.35 -1.91
C PRO A 64 -7.52 22.76 -1.35
N GLY A 65 -8.12 23.14 -0.22
CA GLY A 65 -7.85 24.35 0.54
C GLY A 65 -7.16 24.11 1.89
N THR A 66 -6.91 22.86 2.27
CA THR A 66 -6.14 22.52 3.47
C THR A 66 -4.66 22.39 3.14
N GLU A 67 -3.79 22.48 4.15
CA GLU A 67 -2.33 22.35 3.97
C GLU A 67 -1.91 20.90 3.66
N ILE A 68 -2.78 19.94 3.99
CA ILE A 68 -2.51 18.50 3.89
C ILE A 68 -3.50 17.85 2.94
N ASN A 69 -3.02 16.88 2.18
CA ASN A 69 -3.87 16.02 1.38
C ASN A 69 -4.26 14.80 2.22
N GLU A 70 -5.50 14.76 2.70
CA GLU A 70 -5.99 13.76 3.66
C GLU A 70 -5.98 12.36 3.06
N LEU A 71 -6.25 12.24 1.76
CA LEU A 71 -6.19 10.96 1.06
C LEU A 71 -4.75 10.42 1.02
N ARG A 72 -3.77 11.29 0.75
CA ARG A 72 -2.35 10.94 0.78
C ARG A 72 -1.91 10.48 2.18
N GLU A 73 -2.28 11.25 3.21
CA GLU A 73 -1.91 10.92 4.59
C GLU A 73 -2.53 9.58 5.02
N GLU A 74 -3.81 9.37 4.73
CA GLU A 74 -4.49 8.12 5.04
C GLU A 74 -3.88 6.94 4.28
N PHE A 75 -3.57 7.11 3.00
CA PHE A 75 -2.91 6.08 2.20
C PHE A 75 -1.58 5.65 2.83
N TYR A 76 -0.70 6.59 3.15
CA TYR A 76 0.60 6.25 3.72
C TYR A 76 0.53 5.79 5.18
N ARG A 77 -0.47 6.25 5.96
CA ARG A 77 -0.79 5.67 7.27
C ARG A 77 -1.14 4.20 7.15
N ARG A 78 -1.93 3.82 6.13
CA ARG A 78 -2.26 2.42 5.86
C ARG A 78 -1.06 1.62 5.36
N VAL A 79 -0.19 2.18 4.53
CA VAL A 79 1.07 1.53 4.13
C VAL A 79 1.93 1.22 5.35
N ALA A 80 2.11 2.18 6.26
CA ALA A 80 2.87 1.97 7.49
C ALA A 80 2.23 0.90 8.39
N THR A 81 0.91 0.94 8.54
CA THR A 81 0.17 -0.06 9.33
C THR A 81 0.28 -1.45 8.70
N ALA A 82 0.18 -1.55 7.38
CA ALA A 82 0.34 -2.81 6.67
C ALA A 82 1.75 -3.38 6.85
N ASN A 83 2.79 -2.54 6.78
CA ASN A 83 4.17 -2.93 7.06
C ASN A 83 4.41 -3.43 8.48
N LEU A 84 3.66 -2.89 9.45
CA LEU A 84 3.73 -3.31 10.84
C LEU A 84 3.02 -4.65 11.07
N ARG A 85 1.80 -4.83 10.51
CA ARG A 85 0.92 -5.97 10.82
C ARG A 85 1.10 -7.18 9.92
N PHE A 86 1.44 -6.97 8.63
CA PHE A 86 1.34 -8.02 7.60
C PHE A 86 2.68 -8.35 6.95
N ARG A 87 3.80 -8.07 7.62
CA ARG A 87 5.13 -8.45 7.15
C ARG A 87 5.30 -9.97 7.23
N ALA A 88 5.64 -10.60 6.10
CA ALA A 88 5.90 -12.04 6.01
C ALA A 88 6.91 -12.30 4.88
N GLY A 89 8.20 -12.38 5.21
CA GLY A 89 9.31 -12.50 4.25
C GLY A 89 9.52 -11.29 3.29
N ARG A 90 8.56 -10.36 3.22
CA ARG A 90 8.56 -9.12 2.44
C ARG A 90 7.84 -8.00 3.19
N ALA A 91 7.99 -6.76 2.72
CA ALA A 91 7.25 -5.61 3.25
C ALA A 91 5.74 -5.87 3.28
N GLY A 92 5.08 -5.52 4.37
CA GLY A 92 3.67 -5.87 4.57
C GLY A 92 2.74 -5.24 3.55
N TRP A 93 3.02 -4.03 3.04
CA TRP A 93 2.23 -3.45 1.95
C TRP A 93 2.27 -4.28 0.64
N ARG A 94 3.28 -5.14 0.48
CA ARG A 94 3.43 -6.06 -0.68
C ARG A 94 2.71 -7.40 -0.48
N THR A 95 2.20 -7.71 0.71
CA THR A 95 1.41 -8.93 0.94
C THR A 95 -0.05 -8.73 0.55
N ASP A 96 -0.78 -9.81 0.31
CA ASP A 96 -2.18 -9.69 -0.10
C ASP A 96 -3.04 -9.04 0.99
N ARG A 97 -2.85 -9.43 2.26
CA ARG A 97 -3.49 -8.76 3.41
C ARG A 97 -3.17 -7.27 3.46
N GLY A 98 -1.90 -6.90 3.29
CA GLY A 98 -1.51 -5.48 3.29
C GLY A 98 -2.11 -4.69 2.13
N ARG A 99 -2.19 -5.28 0.94
CA ARG A 99 -2.83 -4.64 -0.22
C ARG A 99 -4.32 -4.42 0.01
N ILE A 100 -5.03 -5.42 0.51
CA ILE A 100 -6.47 -5.30 0.86
C ILE A 100 -6.65 -4.23 1.94
N TYR A 101 -5.83 -4.24 3.00
CA TYR A 101 -5.88 -3.24 4.05
C TYR A 101 -5.64 -1.81 3.54
N ILE A 102 -4.68 -1.62 2.63
CA ILE A 102 -4.41 -0.29 2.06
C ILE A 102 -5.60 0.22 1.26
N LEU A 103 -6.19 -0.65 0.44
CA LEU A 103 -7.32 -0.30 -0.43
C LEU A 103 -8.62 -0.08 0.33
N HIS A 104 -8.87 -0.87 1.38
CA HIS A 104 -10.17 -0.93 2.04
C HIS A 104 -10.18 -0.39 3.47
N GLY A 105 -9.01 -0.23 4.10
CA GLY A 105 -8.89 0.22 5.49
C GLY A 105 -8.89 -0.95 6.47
N GLU A 106 -9.25 -0.68 7.72
CA GLU A 106 -9.50 -1.73 8.71
C GLU A 106 -10.77 -2.49 8.32
N PRO A 107 -10.76 -3.84 8.33
CA PRO A 107 -11.99 -4.61 8.21
C PRO A 107 -12.90 -4.36 9.41
N ASP A 108 -14.20 -4.45 9.20
CA ASP A 108 -15.20 -4.34 10.27
C ASP A 108 -15.13 -5.56 11.21
N ASP A 109 -14.81 -6.73 10.66
CA ASP A 109 -14.65 -7.97 11.41
C ASP A 109 -13.63 -8.92 10.76
N ILE A 110 -12.98 -9.75 11.58
CA ILE A 110 -12.01 -10.76 11.16
C ILE A 110 -12.35 -12.10 11.81
N ASP A 111 -12.76 -13.10 11.01
CA ASP A 111 -12.78 -14.50 11.44
C ASP A 111 -11.40 -15.11 11.16
N SER A 112 -10.63 -15.34 12.23
CA SER A 112 -9.29 -15.92 12.16
C SER A 112 -9.30 -17.32 12.76
N ARG A 113 -8.81 -18.30 11.99
CA ARG A 113 -8.49 -19.62 12.52
C ARG A 113 -6.99 -19.86 12.42
N PRO A 114 -6.31 -20.05 13.56
CA PRO A 114 -4.87 -20.29 13.58
C PRO A 114 -4.56 -21.68 13.02
N PHE A 115 -3.29 -21.87 12.67
CA PHE A 115 -2.76 -23.16 12.26
C PHE A 115 -3.00 -24.20 13.36
N SER A 116 -3.50 -25.38 12.98
CA SER A 116 -3.67 -26.52 13.90
C SER A 116 -3.42 -27.83 13.17
N ALA A 117 -3.25 -28.93 13.91
CA ALA A 117 -2.93 -30.22 13.32
C ALA A 117 -3.99 -30.64 12.27
N GLY A 118 -3.58 -30.67 11.00
CA GLY A 118 -4.44 -31.02 9.87
C GLY A 118 -5.20 -29.85 9.21
N TYR A 119 -5.04 -28.61 9.69
CA TYR A 119 -5.70 -27.42 9.14
C TYR A 119 -4.71 -26.28 8.88
N ILE A 120 -4.75 -25.74 7.67
CA ILE A 120 -4.04 -24.50 7.33
C ILE A 120 -4.68 -23.31 8.06
N ALA A 121 -3.87 -22.29 8.39
CA ALA A 121 -4.41 -21.08 8.98
C ALA A 121 -5.22 -20.30 7.92
N TYR A 122 -6.34 -19.73 8.33
CA TYR A 122 -7.16 -18.92 7.44
C TYR A 122 -7.66 -17.65 8.14
N GLU A 123 -7.89 -16.59 7.36
CA GLU A 123 -8.54 -15.37 7.81
C GLU A 123 -9.65 -14.98 6.83
N ILE A 124 -10.79 -14.54 7.33
CA ILE A 124 -11.87 -13.95 6.53
C ILE A 124 -12.08 -12.53 7.04
N TRP A 125 -11.90 -11.55 6.16
CA TRP A 125 -12.07 -10.15 6.48
C TRP A 125 -13.39 -9.65 5.90
N TYR A 126 -14.22 -9.09 6.76
CA TYR A 126 -15.52 -8.54 6.40
C TYR A 126 -15.47 -7.02 6.36
N TYR A 127 -15.99 -6.45 5.28
CA TYR A 127 -16.31 -5.03 5.16
C TYR A 127 -17.81 -4.94 4.90
N TYR A 128 -18.56 -4.24 5.75
CA TYR A 128 -20.01 -4.16 5.66
C TYR A 128 -20.48 -3.03 4.74
N SER A 129 -19.67 -1.98 4.59
CA SER A 129 -20.02 -0.83 3.74
C SER A 129 -18.81 -0.28 2.96
N PRO A 130 -18.75 -0.51 1.63
CA PRO A 130 -19.59 -1.42 0.86
C PRO A 130 -19.35 -2.87 1.26
N ARG A 131 -20.36 -3.74 1.08
CA ARG A 131 -20.23 -5.16 1.40
C ARG A 131 -19.13 -5.79 0.54
N ARG A 132 -18.06 -6.25 1.19
CA ARG A 132 -16.96 -7.00 0.60
C ARG A 132 -16.46 -8.05 1.58
N THR A 133 -16.08 -9.22 1.06
CA THR A 133 -15.46 -10.27 1.88
C THR A 133 -14.17 -10.74 1.22
N PHE A 134 -13.09 -10.84 1.99
CA PHE A 134 -11.80 -11.34 1.49
C PHE A 134 -11.38 -12.56 2.29
N TYR A 135 -11.02 -13.63 1.59
CA TYR A 135 -10.62 -14.90 2.18
C TYR A 135 -9.13 -15.10 1.97
N PHE A 136 -8.41 -15.39 3.05
CA PHE A 136 -6.98 -15.59 3.04
C PHE A 136 -6.59 -16.95 3.63
N GLU A 137 -5.55 -17.56 3.07
CA GLU A 137 -4.96 -18.81 3.57
C GLU A 137 -3.45 -18.66 3.73
N ASP A 138 -2.89 -19.17 4.82
CA ASP A 138 -1.46 -19.43 4.96
C ASP A 138 -1.19 -20.93 4.78
N ARG A 139 -0.80 -21.29 3.55
CA ARG A 139 -0.56 -22.68 3.14
C ARG A 139 0.76 -23.24 3.65
N HIS A 140 1.69 -22.37 4.03
CA HIS A 140 3.05 -22.75 4.43
C HIS A 140 3.25 -22.68 5.95
N GLY A 141 2.34 -22.02 6.69
CA GLY A 141 2.46 -21.79 8.12
C GLY A 141 3.54 -20.76 8.47
N ASP A 142 3.93 -19.91 7.52
CA ASP A 142 5.02 -18.93 7.66
C ASP A 142 4.50 -17.49 7.86
N GLY A 143 3.18 -17.33 8.02
CA GLY A 143 2.50 -16.04 8.12
C GLY A 143 2.21 -15.37 6.77
N THR A 144 2.56 -16.02 5.65
CA THR A 144 2.29 -15.51 4.29
C THR A 144 0.89 -15.90 3.85
N PHE A 145 -0.10 -15.17 4.37
CA PHE A 145 -1.48 -15.27 3.94
C PHE A 145 -1.65 -14.79 2.50
N GLN A 146 -2.19 -15.65 1.65
CA GLN A 146 -2.52 -15.37 0.25
C GLN A 146 -4.02 -15.16 0.10
N LEU A 147 -4.44 -14.20 -0.73
CA LEU A 147 -5.84 -14.01 -1.07
C LEU A 147 -6.29 -15.15 -1.97
N ILE A 148 -7.25 -15.95 -1.50
CA ILE A 148 -7.79 -17.09 -2.26
C ILE A 148 -9.14 -16.79 -2.91
N ARG A 149 -9.90 -15.85 -2.35
CA ARG A 149 -11.23 -15.49 -2.84
C ARG A 149 -11.63 -14.09 -2.38
N GLN A 150 -12.44 -13.41 -3.19
CA GLN A 150 -13.15 -12.19 -2.82
C GLN A 150 -14.62 -12.29 -3.26
N GLU A 151 -15.51 -11.64 -2.50
CA GLU A 151 -16.96 -11.56 -2.74
C GLU A 151 -17.47 -10.12 -2.59
#